data_AF-A0A7R9ZAL0-F1
#
_entry.id   AF-A0A7R9ZAL0-F1
#
_cell.length_a   1.000
_cell.length_b   1.000
_cell.length_c   1.000
_cell.angle_alpha   90.00
_cell.angle_beta   90.00
_cell.angle_gamma   90.00
#
_symmetry.space_group_name_H-M   'P 1'
#
loop_
_entity.id
_entity.type
_entity.pdbx_description
1 polymer ?
#
loop_
_entity_poly.entity_id
_entity_poly.type
_entity_poly.pdbx_seq_one_letter_code
_entity_poly.pdbx_strand_id
1 'polypeptide(L)'
;DMVQFGSNADQWSAADGAMTILEDGGLSYGVSVGNHDLINSGSWDTRRDPAAELYLDFFPEDRAASQMTFRGRDPTGFNEYHLITVSGVRLLVLALDWRASSTTLAWARSVLDENPTVP
;
A
#
# COMPACT_ATOMS: atom_id res chain seq x y z
N ASP A 1 5.76 6.55 -1.49
CA ASP A 1 6.78 7.08 -2.41
C ASP A 1 8.02 6.22 -2.30
N MET A 2 8.13 5.29 -3.23
CA MET A 2 9.17 4.26 -3.35
C MET A 2 10.11 4.58 -4.50
N VAL A 3 9.57 5.09 -5.61
CA VAL A 3 10.31 5.46 -6.83
C VAL A 3 10.16 6.95 -7.12
N GLN A 4 10.96 7.48 -8.06
CA GLN A 4 10.87 8.86 -8.51
C GLN A 4 9.96 9.02 -9.74
N PHE A 5 9.84 7.98 -10.56
CA PHE A 5 8.99 7.97 -11.75
C PHE A 5 8.23 6.65 -11.83
N GLY A 6 6.92 6.67 -11.60
CA GLY A 6 6.07 5.48 -11.58
C GLY A 6 6.06 4.70 -12.90
N SER A 7 6.43 5.34 -14.01
CA SER A 7 6.58 4.70 -15.33
C SER A 7 7.97 4.10 -15.58
N ASN A 8 8.91 4.18 -14.64
CA ASN A 8 10.28 3.70 -14.81
C ASN A 8 10.47 2.31 -14.16
N ALA A 9 10.50 1.27 -15.00
CA ALA A 9 10.64 -0.11 -14.56
C ALA A 9 11.98 -0.41 -13.85
N ASP A 10 13.08 0.28 -14.18
CA ASP A 10 14.38 0.06 -13.53
C ASP A 10 14.34 0.50 -12.05
N GLN A 11 13.61 1.58 -11.75
CA GLN A 11 13.43 2.05 -10.38
C GLN A 11 12.57 1.09 -9.57
N TRP A 12 11.52 0.54 -10.19
CA TRP A 12 10.70 -0.48 -9.57
C TRP A 12 11.45 -1.78 -9.33
N SER A 13 12.30 -2.22 -10.26
CA SER A 13 13.16 -3.40 -10.08
C SER A 13 14.16 -3.18 -8.93
N ALA A 14 14.70 -1.97 -8.78
CA ALA A 14 15.57 -1.64 -7.65
C ALA A 14 14.79 -1.62 -6.32
N ALA A 15 13.59 -1.05 -6.29
CA ALA A 15 12.73 -1.05 -5.11
C ALA A 15 12.31 -2.47 -4.72
N ASP A 16 11.91 -3.30 -5.69
CA ASP A 16 11.59 -4.71 -5.52
C ASP A 16 12.74 -5.46 -4.85
N GLY A 17 13.95 -5.41 -5.42
CA GLY A 17 15.12 -6.08 -4.85
C GLY A 17 15.48 -5.59 -3.44
N ALA A 18 15.25 -4.30 -3.14
CA ALA A 18 15.48 -3.76 -1.80
C ALA A 18 14.46 -4.32 -0.78
N MET A 19 13.20 -4.43 -1.17
CA MET A 19 12.15 -4.95 -0.29
C MET A 19 12.27 -6.46 -0.09
N THR A 20 12.76 -7.20 -1.08
CA THR A 20 13.05 -8.65 -0.94
C THR A 20 14.06 -8.95 0.17
N ILE A 21 15.00 -8.04 0.46
CA ILE A 21 15.93 -8.21 1.61
C ILE A 21 15.16 -8.26 2.93
N LEU A 22 14.09 -7.47 3.09
CA LEU A 22 13.23 -7.50 4.28
C LEU A 22 12.42 -8.79 4.33
N GLU A 23 11.90 -9.23 3.18
CA GLU A 23 11.12 -10.46 3.03
C GLU A 23 11.93 -11.69 3.39
N ASP A 24 13.13 -11.81 2.82
CA ASP A 24 14.11 -12.87 3.13
C ASP A 24 14.53 -12.83 4.61
N GLY A 25 14.55 -11.63 5.20
CA GLY A 25 14.80 -11.40 6.63
C GLY A 25 13.59 -11.68 7.54
N GLY A 26 12.42 -11.99 6.98
CA GLY A 26 11.17 -12.20 7.73
C GLY A 26 10.60 -10.94 8.38
N LEU A 27 11.02 -9.75 7.95
CA LEU A 27 10.56 -8.46 8.46
C LEU A 27 9.32 -7.99 7.71
N SER A 28 8.23 -7.76 8.44
CA SER A 28 7.01 -7.24 7.82
C SER A 28 7.08 -5.74 7.53
N TYR A 29 6.55 -5.34 6.39
CA TYR A 29 6.38 -3.95 5.99
C TYR A 29 4.99 -3.71 5.38
N GLY A 30 4.66 -2.44 5.12
CA GLY A 30 3.53 -2.01 4.31
C GLY A 30 3.98 -0.89 3.38
N VAL A 31 3.27 -0.67 2.28
CA VAL A 31 3.63 0.32 1.26
C VAL A 31 2.51 1.35 1.12
N SER A 32 2.86 2.62 1.27
CA SER A 32 1.97 3.74 0.93
C SER A 32 2.43 4.38 -0.37
N VAL A 33 1.52 4.37 -1.35
CA VAL A 33 1.76 4.87 -2.71
C VAL A 33 1.82 6.39 -2.69
N GLY A 34 2.97 6.95 -3.06
CA GLY A 34 3.18 8.39 -3.16
C GLY A 34 2.89 8.94 -4.56
N ASN A 35 3.09 10.25 -4.76
CA ASN A 35 2.82 10.88 -6.05
C ASN A 35 3.84 10.51 -7.13
N HIS A 36 5.03 10.07 -6.76
CA HIS A 36 6.05 9.66 -7.71
C HIS A 36 5.92 8.19 -8.11
N ASP A 37 5.21 7.39 -7.32
CA ASP A 37 4.88 6.00 -7.61
C ASP A 37 3.82 5.82 -8.71
N LEU A 38 3.19 6.91 -9.15
CA LEU A 38 2.04 6.90 -10.04
C LEU A 38 2.37 7.46 -11.42
N ILE A 39 1.81 6.88 -12.48
CA ILE A 39 1.92 7.42 -13.85
C ILE A 39 1.17 8.76 -13.97
N ASN A 40 -0.01 8.86 -13.36
CA ASN A 40 -0.79 10.10 -13.31
C ASN A 40 -1.23 10.44 -11.89
N SER A 41 -0.33 11.09 -11.14
CA SER A 41 -0.59 11.56 -9.77
C SER A 41 -1.60 12.70 -9.65
N GLY A 42 -2.00 13.30 -10.78
CA GLY A 42 -3.12 14.25 -10.85
C GLY A 42 -4.49 13.58 -10.75
N SER A 43 -4.57 12.28 -10.99
CA SER A 43 -5.81 11.50 -10.94
C SER A 43 -6.08 10.93 -9.54
N TRP A 44 -7.36 10.81 -9.19
CA TRP A 44 -7.79 10.00 -8.04
C TRP A 44 -7.53 8.53 -8.35
N ASP A 45 -7.22 7.74 -7.32
CA ASP A 45 -7.00 6.29 -7.40
C ASP A 45 -8.08 5.54 -8.21
N THR A 46 -9.35 5.81 -7.92
CA THR A 46 -10.52 5.21 -8.60
C THR A 46 -10.69 5.60 -10.08
N ARG A 47 -9.84 6.49 -10.61
CA ARG A 47 -9.87 6.93 -12.00
C ARG A 47 -8.60 6.57 -12.77
N ARG A 48 -7.61 5.95 -12.13
CA ARG A 48 -6.43 5.42 -12.81
C ARG A 48 -6.78 4.09 -13.47
N ASP A 49 -6.03 3.73 -14.50
CA ASP A 49 -6.05 2.39 -15.06
C ASP A 49 -5.08 1.52 -14.26
N PRO A 50 -5.56 0.58 -13.42
CA PRO A 50 -4.69 -0.25 -12.59
C PRO A 50 -3.70 -1.06 -13.43
N ALA A 51 -4.09 -1.49 -14.64
CA ALA A 51 -3.24 -2.29 -15.52
C ALA A 51 -2.07 -1.49 -16.13
N ALA A 52 -2.08 -0.17 -16.01
CA ALA A 52 -0.97 0.68 -16.43
C ALA A 52 0.01 0.97 -15.29
N GLU A 53 -0.40 0.84 -14.02
CA GLU A 53 0.39 1.27 -12.88
C GLU A 53 1.37 0.17 -12.43
N LEU A 54 2.66 0.35 -12.75
CA LEU A 54 3.71 -0.63 -12.42
C LEU A 54 3.77 -0.97 -10.93
N TYR A 55 3.36 -0.08 -10.04
CA TYR A 55 3.23 -0.39 -8.61
C TYR A 55 2.44 -1.70 -8.36
N LEU A 56 1.34 -1.90 -9.08
CA LEU A 56 0.49 -3.09 -8.90
C LEU A 56 1.10 -4.36 -9.48
N ASP A 57 2.04 -4.23 -10.42
CA ASP A 57 2.80 -5.36 -10.96
C ASP A 57 3.93 -5.81 -10.01
N PHE A 58 4.63 -4.85 -9.39
CA PHE A 58 5.77 -5.12 -8.51
C PHE A 58 5.37 -5.36 -7.05
N PHE A 59 4.28 -4.75 -6.59
CA PHE A 59 3.72 -4.92 -5.24
C PHE A 59 2.27 -5.40 -5.28
N PRO A 60 2.01 -6.58 -5.88
CA PRO A 60 0.67 -7.16 -5.97
C PRO A 60 0.11 -7.52 -4.59
N GLU A 61 -1.20 -7.77 -4.54
CA GLU A 61 -1.90 -8.05 -3.27
C GLU A 61 -1.38 -9.31 -2.57
N ASP A 62 -1.01 -10.36 -3.31
CA ASP A 62 -0.47 -11.59 -2.74
C ASP A 62 0.88 -11.37 -2.04
N ARG A 63 1.74 -10.51 -2.60
CA ARG A 63 2.97 -10.05 -1.95
C ARG A 63 2.67 -9.31 -0.65
N ALA A 64 1.70 -8.40 -0.66
CA ALA A 64 1.28 -7.71 0.56
C ALA A 64 0.66 -8.66 1.60
N ALA A 65 -0.16 -9.61 1.16
CA ALA A 65 -0.79 -10.61 2.01
C ALA A 65 0.21 -11.59 2.64
N SER A 66 1.42 -11.70 2.10
CA SER A 66 2.52 -12.45 2.73
C SER A 66 3.07 -11.76 3.99
N GLN A 67 2.82 -10.46 4.17
CA GLN A 67 3.26 -9.71 5.34
C GLN A 67 2.37 -10.05 6.55
N MET A 68 2.97 -10.47 7.67
CA MET A 68 2.21 -10.90 8.87
C MET A 68 1.27 -9.83 9.42
N THR A 69 1.59 -8.57 9.18
CA THR A 69 0.85 -7.40 9.65
C THR A 69 -0.31 -7.03 8.73
N PHE A 70 -0.33 -7.49 7.47
CA PHE A 70 -1.36 -7.16 6.47
C PHE A 70 -2.73 -7.68 6.87
N ARG A 71 -3.78 -6.89 6.63
CA ARG A 71 -5.15 -7.27 6.98
C ARG A 71 -6.17 -7.04 5.87
N GLY A 72 -5.88 -6.15 4.93
CA GLY A 72 -6.68 -6.02 3.73
C GLY A 72 -6.22 -4.89 2.85
N ARG A 73 -6.65 -4.97 1.59
CA ARG A 73 -6.40 -4.01 0.53
C ARG A 73 -7.73 -3.60 -0.09
N ASP A 74 -7.83 -2.36 -0.51
CA ASP A 74 -9.04 -1.85 -1.14
C ASP A 74 -9.17 -2.37 -2.58
N PRO A 75 -10.37 -2.29 -3.21
CA PRO A 75 -10.58 -2.80 -4.57
C PRO A 75 -9.74 -2.13 -5.67
N THR A 76 -9.17 -0.94 -5.42
CA THR A 76 -8.27 -0.28 -6.38
C THR A 76 -6.86 -0.86 -6.35
N GLY A 77 -6.47 -1.50 -5.24
CA GLY A 77 -5.15 -2.08 -5.04
C GLY A 77 -4.10 -1.10 -4.47
N PHE A 78 -4.40 0.20 -4.40
CA PHE A 78 -3.44 1.23 -3.98
C PHE A 78 -3.43 1.50 -2.47
N ASN A 79 -4.41 0.97 -1.73
CA ASN A 79 -4.61 1.25 -0.32
C ASN A 79 -4.66 -0.04 0.48
N GLU A 80 -3.94 -0.09 1.59
CA GLU A 80 -3.93 -1.24 2.47
C GLU A 80 -3.95 -0.83 3.94
N TYR A 81 -4.27 -1.79 4.80
CA TYR A 81 -4.14 -1.59 6.23
C TYR A 81 -3.48 -2.77 6.91
N HIS A 82 -2.76 -2.43 7.97
CA HIS A 82 -1.99 -3.36 8.77
C HIS A 82 -2.38 -3.25 10.24
N LEU A 83 -2.24 -4.35 10.95
CA LEU A 83 -2.30 -4.40 12.40
C LEU A 83 -0.93 -4.81 12.93
N ILE A 84 -0.36 -3.95 13.77
CA ILE A 84 0.94 -4.18 14.42
C ILE A 84 0.76 -4.18 15.94
N THR A 85 1.67 -4.84 16.65
CA THR A 85 1.74 -4.75 18.11
C THR A 85 3.11 -4.20 18.50
N VAL A 86 3.13 -3.04 19.13
CA VAL A 86 4.35 -2.39 19.62
C VAL A 86 4.22 -2.21 21.12
N SER A 87 5.16 -2.77 21.88
CA SER A 87 5.17 -2.69 23.35
C SER A 87 3.84 -3.10 24.02
N GLY A 88 3.18 -4.12 23.46
CA GLY A 88 1.89 -4.63 23.95
C GLY A 88 0.65 -3.82 23.51
N VAL A 89 0.84 -2.73 22.76
CA VAL A 89 -0.25 -1.93 22.20
C VAL A 89 -0.49 -2.36 20.75
N ARG A 90 -1.73 -2.75 20.43
CA ARG A 90 -2.14 -3.01 19.05
C ARG A 90 -2.47 -1.67 18.38
N LEU A 91 -1.92 -1.45 17.20
CA LEU A 91 -2.10 -0.25 16.39
C LEU A 91 -2.62 -0.64 15.00
N LEU A 92 -3.45 0.21 14.44
CA LEU A 92 -3.91 0.14 13.06
C LEU A 92 -3.15 1.16 12.22
N VAL A 93 -2.55 0.69 11.12
CA VAL A 93 -1.85 1.54 10.17
C VAL A 93 -2.61 1.51 8.86
N LEU A 94 -3.11 2.67 8.43
CA LEU A 94 -3.67 2.88 7.09
C LEU A 94 -2.56 3.39 6.17
N ALA A 95 -2.24 2.64 5.13
CA ALA A 95 -1.38 3.05 4.04
C ALA A 95 -2.27 3.42 2.86
N LEU A 96 -2.51 4.72 2.70
CA LEU A 96 -3.42 5.25 1.67
C LEU A 96 -2.63 5.82 0.49
N ASP A 97 -3.28 5.80 -0.68
CA ASP A 97 -2.84 6.45 -1.90
C ASP A 97 -2.66 7.96 -1.71
N TRP A 98 -1.62 8.51 -2.34
CA TRP A 98 -1.32 9.95 -2.38
C TRP A 98 -2.54 10.82 -2.66
N ARG A 99 -3.42 10.36 -3.54
CA ARG A 99 -4.62 11.04 -3.98
C ARG A 99 -5.82 10.10 -3.87
N ALA A 100 -6.01 9.59 -2.66
CA ALA A 100 -7.17 8.80 -2.27
C ALA A 100 -8.50 9.50 -2.61
N SER A 101 -9.41 8.77 -3.25
CA SER A 101 -10.75 9.28 -3.57
C SER A 101 -11.69 9.28 -2.36
N SER A 102 -12.87 9.88 -2.50
CA SER A 102 -13.93 9.79 -1.48
C SER A 102 -14.39 8.34 -1.23
N THR A 103 -14.35 7.48 -2.26
CA THR A 103 -14.65 6.05 -2.13
C THR A 103 -13.63 5.37 -1.23
N THR A 104 -12.35 5.70 -1.42
CA THR A 104 -11.23 5.19 -0.62
C THR A 104 -11.31 5.67 0.82
N LEU A 105 -11.66 6.93 1.05
CA LEU A 105 -11.88 7.45 2.40
C LEU A 105 -13.08 6.76 3.09
N ALA A 106 -14.13 6.40 2.35
CA ALA A 106 -15.25 5.64 2.89
C ALA A 106 -14.84 4.19 3.25
N TRP A 107 -13.99 3.56 2.44
CA TRP A 107 -13.39 2.26 2.77
C TRP A 107 -12.47 2.35 4.00
N ALA A 108 -11.60 3.35 4.06
CA ALA A 108 -10.73 3.56 5.23
C ALA A 108 -11.59 3.78 6.49
N ARG A 109 -12.71 4.50 6.36
CA ARG A 109 -13.67 4.67 7.46
C ARG A 109 -14.28 3.34 7.90
N SER A 110 -14.69 2.46 6.98
CA SER A 110 -15.23 1.15 7.36
C SER A 110 -14.20 0.28 8.08
N VAL A 111 -12.93 0.34 7.66
CA VAL A 111 -11.81 -0.33 8.36
C VAL A 111 -11.68 0.16 9.81
N LEU A 112 -11.80 1.48 10.03
CA LEU A 112 -11.78 2.05 11.38
C LEU A 112 -13.01 1.63 12.20
N ASP A 113 -14.20 1.64 11.59
CA ASP A 113 -15.45 1.24 12.26
C ASP A 113 -15.46 -0.25 12.63
N GLU A 114 -14.77 -1.11 11.86
CA GLU A 114 -14.54 -2.52 12.17
C GLU A 114 -13.47 -2.76 13.26
N ASN A 115 -12.63 -1.76 13.53
CA ASN A 115 -11.56 -1.83 14.55
C ASN A 115 -11.69 -0.69 15.59
N PRO A 116 -12.86 -0.48 16.22
CA PRO A 116 -13.18 0.75 16.96
C PRO A 116 -12.38 0.97 18.24
N THR A 117 -11.68 -0.06 18.73
CA THR A 117 -10.86 0.00 19.95
C THR A 117 -9.35 -0.04 19.65
N VAL A 118 -8.96 -0.07 18.38
CA VAL A 118 -7.57 -0.08 17.97
C VAL A 118 -7.21 1.34 17.50
N PRO A 119 -6.28 2.03 18.17
CA PRO A 119 -5.84 3.36 17.75
C PRO A 119 -5.03 3.34 16.46
#